data_AF-A0A5E4KHM5-F1
#
_entry.id   AF-A0A5E4KHM5-F1
#
_cell.length_a   1.000
_cell.length_b   1.000
_cell.length_c   1.000
_cell.angle_alpha   90.00
_cell.angle_beta   90.00
_cell.angle_gamma   90.00
#
_symmetry.space_group_name_H-M   'P 1'
#
loop_
_entity.id
_entity.type
_entity.pdbx_description
1 polymer ?
#
loop_
_entity_poly.entity_id
_entity_poly.type
_entity_poly.pdbx_seq_one_letter_code
_entity_poly.pdbx_strand_id
1 'polypeptide(L)'
;MGIWAWVQPVDRIWKVVSDYEKGKICVFNEKDSLIYEQKGLAREAVLLIEKNFLEVVATNLSETKSNIRQDTKKSIPEYNPMFA
;
A
#
# COMPACT_ATOMS: atom_id res chain seq x y z
N MET A 1 8.99 3.92 -10.89
CA MET A 1 7.61 4.37 -10.58
C MET A 1 6.95 3.32 -9.70
N GLY A 2 6.57 3.68 -8.48
CA GLY A 2 5.87 2.82 -7.53
C GLY A 2 4.38 3.11 -7.55
N ILE A 3 3.56 2.06 -7.45
CA ILE A 3 2.12 2.17 -7.25
C ILE A 3 1.78 1.49 -5.93
N TRP A 4 1.08 2.20 -5.06
CA TRP A 4 0.82 1.75 -3.71
C TRP A 4 -0.67 1.85 -3.37
N ALA A 5 -1.19 0.86 -2.68
CA ALA A 5 -2.50 0.88 -2.04
C ALA A 5 -2.33 1.26 -0.57
N TRP A 6 -2.66 2.50 -0.22
CA TRP A 6 -2.57 3.01 1.13
C TRP A 6 -3.92 2.89 1.84
N VAL A 7 -3.99 2.00 2.83
CA VAL A 7 -5.19 1.79 3.65
C VAL A 7 -5.31 2.91 4.68
N GLN A 8 -6.40 3.67 4.58
CA GLN A 8 -6.74 4.72 5.53
C GLN A 8 -7.51 4.12 6.74
N PRO A 9 -7.48 4.78 7.91
CA PRO A 9 -8.18 4.31 9.12
C PRO A 9 -9.70 4.13 9.01
N VAL A 10 -10.35 4.63 7.95
CA VAL A 10 -11.82 4.63 7.77
C VAL A 10 -12.26 3.62 6.70
N ASP A 11 -11.56 2.48 6.62
CA ASP A 11 -11.75 1.42 5.60
C ASP A 11 -11.67 1.91 4.14
N ARG A 12 -11.00 3.04 3.91
CA ARG A 12 -10.79 3.59 2.57
C ARG A 12 -9.43 3.20 2.02
N ILE A 13 -9.35 2.96 0.73
CA ILE A 13 -8.08 2.66 0.06
C ILE A 13 -7.73 3.79 -0.89
N TRP A 14 -6.61 4.46 -0.63
CA TRP A 14 -6.08 5.48 -1.53
C TRP A 14 -4.97 4.91 -2.39
N LYS A 15 -4.92 5.35 -3.63
CA LYS A 15 -3.86 4.99 -4.57
C LYS A 15 -2.77 6.05 -4.50
N VAL A 16 -1.56 5.65 -4.14
CA VAL A 16 -0.38 6.53 -4.20
C VAL A 16 0.47 6.12 -5.39
N VAL A 17 0.83 7.10 -6.23
CA VAL A 17 1.76 6.91 -7.34
C VAL A 17 2.99 7.75 -7.07
N SER A 18 4.13 7.08 -6.90
CA SER A 18 5.42 7.70 -6.67
C SER A 18 6.31 7.55 -7.91
N ASP A 19 6.94 8.64 -8.31
CA ASP A 19 7.87 8.71 -9.44
C ASP A 19 9.16 9.39 -8.98
N TYR A 20 10.15 8.60 -8.58
CA TYR A 20 11.44 9.08 -8.11
C TYR A 20 12.28 9.72 -9.23
N GLU A 21 12.04 9.39 -10.50
CA GLU A 21 12.77 10.03 -11.61
C GLU A 21 12.25 11.42 -11.89
N LYS A 22 10.93 11.62 -11.74
CA LYS A 22 10.29 12.93 -11.91
C LYS A 22 10.15 13.72 -10.61
N GLY A 23 10.59 13.18 -9.48
CA GLY A 23 10.48 13.85 -8.19
C GLY A 23 9.03 14.13 -7.79
N LYS A 24 8.12 13.18 -8.05
CA LYS A 24 6.67 13.38 -7.96
C LYS A 24 5.99 12.33 -7.10
N ILE A 25 5.02 12.75 -6.29
CA ILE A 25 4.09 11.86 -5.58
C ILE A 25 2.67 12.36 -5.82
N CYS A 26 1.77 11.45 -6.21
CA CYS A 26 0.35 11.72 -6.39
C CYS A 26 -0.46 10.79 -5.50
N VAL A 27 -1.52 11.31 -4.89
CA VAL A 27 -2.48 10.53 -4.11
C VAL A 27 -3.86 10.69 -4.72
N PHE A 28 -4.51 9.57 -4.99
CA PHE A 28 -5.84 9.49 -5.55
C PHE A 28 -6.78 8.79 -4.56
N ASN A 29 -8.01 9.27 -4.47
CA ASN A 29 -9.05 8.59 -3.71
C ASN A 29 -9.64 7.42 -4.51
N GLU A 30 -10.64 6.75 -3.93
CA GLU A 30 -11.33 5.58 -4.53
C GLU A 30 -12.08 5.88 -5.83
N LYS A 31 -12.40 7.15 -6.08
CA LYS A 31 -13.05 7.60 -7.32
C LYS A 31 -12.02 8.03 -8.37
N ASP A 32 -10.75 7.62 -8.21
CA ASP A 32 -9.61 8.04 -9.01
C ASP A 32 -9.43 9.57 -9.09
N SER A 33 -9.98 10.32 -8.15
CA SER A 33 -9.81 11.77 -8.09
C SER A 33 -8.51 12.10 -7.38
N LEU A 34 -7.68 12.94 -8.01
CA LEU A 34 -6.45 13.45 -7.41
C LEU A 34 -6.80 14.32 -6.19
N ILE A 35 -6.32 13.92 -5.02
CA ILE A 35 -6.54 14.64 -3.76
C ILE A 35 -5.27 15.33 -3.26
N TYR A 36 -4.10 14.86 -3.67
CA TYR A 36 -2.83 15.47 -3.32
C TYR A 36 -1.79 15.24 -4.42
N GLU A 37 -0.98 16.25 -4.68
CA GLU A 37 0.12 16.19 -5.63
C GLU A 37 1.31 16.97 -5.06
N GLN A 38 2.46 16.30 -4.99
CA GLN A 38 3.74 16.92 -4.68
C GLN A 38 4.68 16.74 -5.87
N LYS A 39 5.35 17.82 -6.26
CA LYS A 39 6.32 17.89 -7.37
C LYS A 39 7.63 18.51 -6.89
N GLY A 40 8.69 18.34 -7.69
CA GLY A 40 9.99 18.98 -7.44
C GLY A 40 10.77 18.39 -6.28
N LEU A 41 10.43 17.17 -5.84
CA LEU A 41 11.19 16.45 -4.83
C LEU A 41 12.50 15.95 -5.44
N ALA A 42 13.57 15.95 -4.64
CA ALA A 42 14.77 15.21 -5.00
C ALA A 42 14.45 13.71 -5.11
N ARG A 43 15.17 13.00 -5.98
CA ARG A 43 15.01 11.55 -6.16
C ARG A 43 15.13 10.82 -4.82
N GLU A 44 16.11 11.19 -4.03
CA GLU A 44 16.42 10.60 -2.73
C GLU A 44 15.28 10.83 -1.73
N ALA A 45 14.61 11.99 -1.81
CA ALA A 45 13.46 12.28 -0.97
C ALA A 45 12.27 11.38 -1.31
N VAL A 46 12.00 11.16 -2.60
CA VAL A 46 10.94 10.23 -3.02
C VAL A 46 11.25 8.80 -2.57
N LEU A 47 12.50 8.34 -2.74
CA LEU A 47 12.94 7.01 -2.29
C LEU A 47 12.84 6.86 -0.76
N LEU A 48 13.15 7.91 -0.01
CA LEU A 48 13.04 7.90 1.45
C LEU A 48 11.57 7.83 1.89
N ILE A 49 10.66 8.53 1.21
CA ILE A 49 9.22 8.45 1.45
C ILE A 49 8.69 7.04 1.12
N GLU A 50 9.12 6.47 0.00
CA GLU A 50 8.76 5.09 -0.37
C GLU A 50 9.16 4.11 0.74
N LYS A 51 10.43 4.12 1.17
CA LYS A 51 10.97 3.17 2.16
C LYS A 51 10.46 3.38 3.58
N ASN A 52 10.40 4.62 4.06
CA ASN A 52 10.12 4.87 5.47
C ASN A 52 8.63 5.04 5.77
N PHE A 53 7.84 5.41 4.77
CA PHE A 53 6.41 5.63 4.94
C PHE A 53 5.59 4.61 4.16
N LEU A 54 5.72 4.57 2.84
CA LEU A 54 4.82 3.76 2.01
C LEU A 54 5.00 2.26 2.22
N GLU A 55 6.21 1.75 2.46
CA GLU A 55 6.43 0.35 2.83
C GLU A 55 5.77 -0.04 4.17
N VAL A 56 5.57 0.92 5.08
CA VAL A 56 4.97 0.68 6.40
C VAL A 56 3.45 0.75 6.35
N VAL A 57 2.91 1.75 5.65
CA VAL A 57 1.46 2.05 5.69
C VAL A 57 0.69 1.60 4.45
N ALA A 58 1.39 1.21 3.38
CA ALA A 58 0.77 0.87 2.10
C ALA A 58 1.29 -0.46 1.56
N THR A 59 0.51 -1.06 0.66
CA THR A 59 0.92 -2.26 -0.08
C THR A 59 1.44 -1.86 -1.46
N ASN A 60 2.66 -2.26 -1.79
CA ASN A 60 3.25 -2.04 -3.11
C ASN A 60 2.55 -2.93 -4.15
N LEU A 61 1.83 -2.31 -5.09
CA LEU A 61 1.11 -2.96 -6.19
C LEU A 61 2.00 -3.22 -7.42
N SER A 62 3.14 -2.51 -7.53
CA SER A 62 4.13 -2.74 -8.59
C SER A 62 4.88 -4.06 -8.42
N GLU A 63 5.09 -4.52 -7.18
CA GLU A 63 5.81 -5.76 -6.86
C GLU A 63 4.90 -7.01 -6.84
N THR A 64 3.57 -6.83 -6.78
CA THR A 64 2.60 -7.92 -6.60
C THR A 64 2.51 -8.89 -7.79
N LYS A 65 3.24 -8.66 -8.90
CA LYS A 65 3.40 -9.69 -9.95
C LYS A 65 4.26 -10.89 -9.51
N SER A 66 4.88 -10.86 -8.33
CA SER A 66 5.76 -11.94 -7.86
C SER A 66 5.28 -12.74 -6.65
N ASN A 67 4.27 -12.29 -5.88
CA ASN A 67 3.80 -13.02 -4.70
C ASN A 67 2.31 -12.78 -4.43
N ILE A 68 1.44 -13.37 -5.25
CA ILE A 68 0.07 -13.67 -4.81
C ILE A 68 0.18 -14.92 -3.92
N ARG A 69 0.46 -14.74 -2.62
CA ARG A 69 0.09 -15.76 -1.64
C ARG A 69 -1.39 -15.56 -1.33
N GLN A 70 -2.23 -16.31 -2.05
CA GLN A 70 -3.53 -16.67 -1.54
C GLN A 70 -3.32 -17.48 -0.26
N ASP A 71 -3.67 -16.94 0.90
CA ASP A 71 -4.00 -17.78 2.06
C ASP A 71 -4.87 -17.01 3.05
N THR A 72 -6.09 -16.70 2.61
CA THR A 72 -7.23 -16.64 3.52
C THR A 72 -7.71 -18.07 3.78
N LYS A 73 -7.11 -18.75 4.77
CA LYS A 73 -7.75 -19.84 5.49
C LYS A 73 -7.69 -19.53 6.98
N LYS A 74 -8.76 -18.89 7.48
CA LYS A 74 -9.08 -18.92 8.91
C LYS A 74 -9.25 -20.40 9.29
N SER A 75 -8.33 -20.95 10.05
CA SER A 75 -8.54 -22.23 10.74
C SER A 75 -9.65 -22.04 11.77
N ILE A 76 -10.75 -22.74 11.58
CA ILE A 76 -11.79 -22.90 12.60
C ILE A 76 -11.16 -23.75 13.71
N PRO A 77 -11.15 -23.32 14.98
CA PRO A 77 -10.67 -24.17 16.06
C PRO A 77 -11.60 -25.38 16.19
N GLU A 78 -11.02 -26.56 16.04
CA GLU A 78 -11.69 -27.85 16.17
C GLU A 78 -12.11 -28.07 17.64
N TYR A 79 -13.40 -28.32 17.87
CA TYR A 79 -13.94 -28.55 19.21
C TYR A 79 -13.34 -29.83 19.81
N ASN A 80 -12.64 -29.71 20.94
CA ASN A 80 -12.04 -30.84 21.65
C ASN A 80 -12.93 -31.27 22.85
N PRO A 81 -13.56 -32.45 22.81
CA PRO A 81 -14.45 -32.92 23.87
C PRO A 81 -13.74 -33.40 25.14
N MET A 82 -12.39 -33.39 25.23
CA MET A 82 -11.68 -33.79 26.46
C MET A 82 -11.86 -32.82 27.64
N PHE A 83 -12.38 -31.62 27.41
CA PHE A 83 -12.60 -30.59 28.43
C PHE A 83 -14.09 -30.29 28.71
N ALA A 84 -14.99 -31.24 28.39
CA ALA A 84 -16.42 -31.17 28.73
C ALA A 84 -16.74 -31.99 29.99
#